data_AF-A0A3B9I4V6-F1
#
_entry.id   AF-A0A3B9I4V6-F1
#
_cell.length_a   1.000
_cell.length_b   1.000
_cell.length_c   1.000
_cell.angle_alpha   90.00
_cell.angle_beta   90.00
_cell.angle_gamma   90.00
#
_symmetry.space_group_name_H-M   'P 1'
#
loop_
_entity.id
_entity.type
_entity.pdbx_description
1 polymer ?
#
loop_
_entity_poly.entity_id
_entity_poly.type
_entity_poly.pdbx_seq_one_letter_code
_entity_poly.pdbx_strand_id
1 'polypeptide(L)' 'MIQQKRGGGSVDIKERIKKADVKQWEIAEKIGTTEFTLSRWLRRPEKLRQEVVEDIEKAIEELKNK' A
#
# COMPACT_ATOMS: atom_id res chain seq x y z
N MET A 1 19.63 -2.71 -10.47
CA MET A 1 18.41 -1.94 -10.15
C MET A 1 17.25 -2.64 -10.83
N ILE A 2 16.42 -3.39 -10.10
CA ILE A 2 15.36 -4.23 -10.69
C ILE A 2 14.07 -3.40 -10.70
N GLN A 3 13.69 -2.85 -11.85
CA GLN A 3 12.37 -2.26 -12.06
C GLN A 3 11.42 -3.26 -12.72
N GLN A 4 10.32 -3.53 -11.99
CA GLN A 4 8.93 -3.57 -12.44
C GLN A 4 8.53 -4.58 -13.53
N LYS A 5 7.92 -5.70 -13.09
CA LYS A 5 6.98 -6.47 -13.92
C LYS A 5 5.60 -5.84 -13.80
N ARG A 6 5.08 -5.34 -14.94
CA ARG A 6 3.70 -4.91 -15.15
C ARG A 6 2.80 -6.16 -15.14
N GLY A 7 1.78 -6.16 -14.29
CA GLY A 7 0.67 -7.11 -14.31
C GLY A 7 -0.58 -6.33 -13.93
N GLY A 8 -1.45 -6.07 -14.90
CA GLY A 8 -2.64 -5.24 -14.75
C GLY A 8 -3.73 -5.90 -13.92
N GLY A 9 -4.55 -5.07 -13.26
CA GLY A 9 -5.85 -5.51 -12.75
C GLY A 9 -6.33 -5.00 -11.39
N SER A 10 -5.74 -3.96 -10.80
CA SER A 10 -6.38 -3.07 -9.80
C SER A 10 -5.32 -2.04 -9.42
N VAL A 11 -5.66 -0.76 -9.44
CA VAL A 11 -4.80 0.40 -9.13
C VAL A 11 -3.61 0.02 -8.24
N ASP A 12 -2.39 0.06 -8.80
CA ASP A 12 -1.19 -0.46 -8.15
C ASP A 12 -1.01 0.28 -6.81
N ILE A 13 -1.30 -0.38 -5.68
CA ILE A 13 -1.25 0.23 -4.33
C ILE A 13 0.10 0.91 -4.12
N LYS A 14 1.17 0.34 -4.68
CA LYS A 14 2.51 0.92 -4.68
C LYS A 14 2.60 2.27 -5.37
N GLU A 15 1.94 2.42 -6.52
CA GLU A 15 1.89 3.70 -7.23
C GLU A 15 1.08 4.73 -6.43
N ARG A 16 -0.01 4.32 -5.76
CA ARG A 16 -0.78 5.22 -4.88
C ARG A 16 0.09 5.72 -3.72
N ILE A 17 0.78 4.81 -3.02
CA ILE A 17 1.73 5.15 -1.94
C ILE A 17 2.78 6.14 -2.45
N LYS A 18 3.37 5.86 -3.61
CA LYS A 18 4.41 6.72 -4.21
C LYS A 18 3.87 8.09 -4.62
N LYS A 19 2.65 8.17 -5.17
CA LYS A 19 2.01 9.43 -5.58
C LYS A 19 1.56 10.27 -4.40
N ALA A 20 1.20 9.64 -3.30
CA ALA A 20 0.78 10.32 -2.07
C ALA A 20 1.97 10.80 -1.21
N ASP A 21 3.21 10.40 -1.56
CA ASP A 21 4.44 10.69 -0.80
C ASP A 21 4.40 10.30 0.69
N VAL A 22 3.53 9.35 1.02
CA VAL A 22 3.36 8.82 2.39
C VAL A 22 4.36 7.69 2.65
N LYS A 23 4.82 7.56 3.90
CA LYS A 23 5.74 6.49 4.26
C LYS A 23 4.97 5.19 4.58
N GLN A 24 5.59 4.05 4.28
CA GLN A 24 4.98 2.74 4.53
C GLN A 24 4.71 2.50 6.02
N TRP A 25 5.59 2.97 6.91
CA TRP A 25 5.39 2.85 8.35
C TRP A 25 4.14 3.61 8.82
N GLU A 26 3.86 4.80 8.28
CA GLU A 26 2.68 5.59 8.64
C GLU A 26 1.39 4.86 8.25
N ILE A 27 1.35 4.28 7.06
CA ILE A 27 0.22 3.48 6.60
C ILE A 27 0.04 2.26 7.50
N ALA A 28 1.15 1.59 7.85
CA ALA A 28 1.11 0.39 8.67
C ALA A 28 0.56 0.69 10.08
N GLU A 29 1.04 1.75 10.72
CA GLU A 29 0.52 2.20 12.02
C GLU A 29 -0.97 2.52 11.94
N LYS A 30 -1.41 3.18 10.85
CA LYS A 30 -2.80 3.58 10.65
C LYS A 30 -3.76 2.40 10.54
N ILE A 31 -3.36 1.34 9.85
CA ILE A 31 -4.16 0.11 9.68
C ILE A 31 -3.93 -0.91 10.81
N GLY A 32 -3.19 -0.55 11.87
CA GLY A 32 -2.94 -1.41 13.02
C GLY A 32 -2.03 -2.60 12.71
N THR A 33 -1.10 -2.46 11.78
CA THR A 33 -0.10 -3.48 11.43
C THR A 33 1.33 -2.96 11.58
N THR A 34 2.30 -3.82 11.28
CA THR A 34 3.71 -3.44 11.27
C THR A 34 4.18 -3.13 9.86
N GLU A 35 5.17 -2.25 9.72
CA GLU A 35 5.81 -1.95 8.43
C GLU A 35 6.30 -3.24 7.74
N PHE A 36 6.84 -4.19 8.50
CA PHE A 36 7.24 -5.49 7.97
C PHE A 36 6.08 -6.26 7.34
N THR A 37 4.91 -6.26 7.99
CA THR A 37 3.72 -6.92 7.44
C THR A 37 3.23 -6.23 6.17
N LEU A 38 3.14 -4.89 6.18
CA LEU A 38 2.76 -4.13 4.99
C LEU A 38 3.76 -4.35 3.84
N SER A 39 5.06 -4.33 4.11
CA SER A 39 6.10 -4.62 3.13
C SER A 39 5.94 -6.01 2.52
N ARG A 40 5.63 -7.03 3.33
CA ARG A 40 5.36 -8.39 2.83
C ARG A 40 4.13 -8.44 1.93
N TRP A 41 3.06 -7.74 2.31
CA TRP A 41 1.83 -7.62 1.53
C TRP A 41 2.07 -6.97 0.16
N LEU A 42 2.83 -5.87 0.14
CA LEU A 42 3.19 -5.17 -1.09
C LEU A 42 4.06 -6.02 -2.03
N ARG A 43 4.68 -7.14 -1.60
CA ARG A 43 5.38 -8.04 -2.54
C ARG A 43 4.45 -8.87 -3.43
N ARG A 44 3.20 -9.07 -3.00
CA ARG A 44 2.15 -9.86 -3.66
C ARG A 44 0.77 -9.20 -3.43
N PRO A 45 0.56 -7.96 -3.88
CA PRO A 45 -0.69 -7.22 -3.63
C PRO A 45 -1.92 -7.91 -4.22
N GLU A 46 -1.75 -8.71 -5.28
CA GLU A 46 -2.80 -9.51 -5.93
C GLU A 46 -3.38 -10.62 -5.03
N LYS A 47 -2.72 -10.93 -3.91
CA LYS A 47 -3.19 -11.91 -2.93
C LYS A 47 -3.83 -11.27 -1.69
N LEU A 48 -3.92 -9.94 -1.65
CA LEU A 48 -4.54 -9.26 -0.52
C LEU A 48 -6.05 -9.44 -0.56
N ARG A 49 -6.64 -9.59 0.62
CA ARG A 49 -8.09 -9.49 0.78
C ARG A 49 -8.51 -8.07 0.45
N GLN A 50 -9.69 -7.93 -0.18
CA GLN A 50 -10.21 -6.63 -0.59
C GLN A 50 -10.31 -5.65 0.59
N GLU A 51 -10.73 -6.12 1.77
CA GLU A 51 -10.77 -5.32 3.01
C GLU A 51 -9.42 -4.66 3.32
N VAL A 52 -8.31 -5.39 3.15
CA VAL A 52 -6.96 -4.89 3.45
C VAL A 52 -6.53 -3.86 2.42
N VAL A 53 -6.93 -4.04 1.16
CA VAL A 53 -6.69 -3.06 0.11
C VAL A 53 -7.43 -1.77 0.42
N GLU A 54 -8.71 -1.85 0.77
CA GLU A 54 -9.53 -0.69 1.14
C GLU A 54 -8.98 0.03 2.37
N ASP A 55 -8.53 -0.69 3.40
CA ASP A 55 -7.91 -0.09 4.59
C ASP A 55 -6.62 0.65 4.25
N ILE A 56 -5.76 0.06 3.41
CA ILE A 56 -4.54 0.72 2.93
C ILE A 56 -4.88 1.97 2.12
N GLU A 57 -5.89 1.90 1.25
CA GLU A 57 -6.31 3.04 0.43
C GLU A 57 -6.86 4.20 1.29
N LYS A 58 -7.73 3.90 2.27
CA LYS A 58 -8.21 4.89 3.23
C LYS A 58 -7.07 5.51 4.03
N ALA A 59 -6.13 4.69 4.52
CA ALA A 59 -4.97 5.19 5.25
C ALA A 59 -4.11 6.13 4.39
N ILE A 60 -3.90 5.81 3.11
CA ILE A 60 -3.19 6.70 2.17
C ILE A 60 -3.93 8.03 2.00
N GLU A 61 -5.26 8.01 1.84
CA GLU A 61 -6.06 9.22 1.66
C GLU A 61 -6.07 10.11 2.91
N GLU A 62 -6.18 9.50 4.09
CA GLU A 62 -6.11 10.23 5.35
C GLU A 62 -4.73 10.86 5.59
N LEU A 63 -3.65 10.13 5.27
CA LEU A 63 -2.28 10.63 5.44
C LEU A 63 -1.92 11.72 4.41
N LYS A 64 -2.45 11.62 3.19
CA LYS A 64 -2.25 12.63 2.14
C LYS A 64 -2.86 14.00 2.51
N ASN A 65 -3.96 14.01 3.25
CA ASN A 65 -4.70 15.22 3.62
C ASN A 65 -4.26 15.82 4.98
N LYS A 66 -3.16 15.33 5.56
CA LYS A 66 -2.55 15.86 6.78
C LYS A 66 -1.61 17.03 6.47
#